data_AF-A0AAN6S087-F1
#
_entry.id   AF-A0AAN6S087-F1
#
_cell.length_a   1.000
_cell.length_b   1.000
_cell.length_c   1.000
_cell.angle_alpha   90.00
_cell.angle_beta   90.00
_cell.angle_gamma   90.00
#
_symmetry.space_group_name_H-M   'P 1'
#
loop_
_entity.id
_entity.type
_entity.pdbx_description
1 polymer ?
#
loop_
_entity_poly.entity_id
_entity_poly.type
_entity_poly.pdbx_seq_one_letter_code
_entity_poly.pdbx_strand_id
1 'polypeptide(L)'
;MARPTPTPYVVGRLLDLTITRTFGDHFYSEQLPVTIEKIFRVTQSPVMVVTFDTRSGPVNAVLKLYDRRFGPNFRTIEGKYSPHTSEDEAIWQEYVRKGMAPEFLDRMEQEQAVSLFPWSPDDYYEDSWVGRAQYEGRLQRRVLECVDTETATYERLTDLQGTYIPTMLAHVYMSQPLPD
;
A
#
# COMPACT_ATOMS: atom_id res chain seq x y z
N MET A 1 -15.26 21.21 4.10
CA MET A 1 -14.78 19.93 3.56
C MET A 1 -13.26 19.95 3.60
N ALA A 2 -12.64 18.95 4.24
CA ALA A 2 -11.18 18.81 4.25
C ALA A 2 -10.65 18.60 2.83
N ARG A 3 -9.44 19.10 2.55
CA ARG A 3 -8.81 18.92 1.24
C ARG A 3 -8.23 17.50 1.14
N PRO A 4 -8.43 16.79 0.00
CA PRO A 4 -7.76 15.52 -0.22
C PRO A 4 -6.25 15.66 -0.12
N THR A 5 -5.60 14.66 0.47
CA THR A 5 -4.13 14.58 0.49
C THR A 5 -3.62 14.52 -0.95
N PRO A 6 -2.70 15.41 -1.34
CA PRO A 6 -2.09 15.34 -2.67
C PRO A 6 -1.36 14.02 -2.87
N THR A 7 -1.58 13.37 -4.01
CA THR A 7 -0.86 12.14 -4.31
C THR A 7 0.62 12.43 -4.59
N PRO A 8 1.55 11.68 -3.96
CA PRO A 8 2.97 11.86 -4.24
C PRO A 8 3.36 11.27 -5.60
N TYR A 9 2.51 10.43 -6.21
CA TYR A 9 2.78 9.69 -7.43
C TYR A 9 2.48 10.56 -8.66
N VAL A 10 3.53 11.13 -9.27
CA VAL A 10 3.46 12.03 -10.43
C VAL A 10 4.51 11.61 -11.46
N VAL A 11 4.13 11.54 -12.75
CA VAL A 11 5.08 11.23 -13.83
C VAL A 11 6.24 12.23 -13.84
N GLY A 12 7.46 11.72 -14.03
CA GLY A 12 8.72 12.46 -13.97
C GLY A 12 9.24 12.71 -12.55
N ARG A 13 8.49 12.36 -11.50
CA ARG A 13 8.97 12.50 -10.11
C ARG A 13 9.83 11.30 -9.72
N LEU A 14 10.86 11.60 -8.93
CA LEU A 14 11.72 10.61 -8.28
C LEU A 14 11.08 10.13 -6.97
N LEU A 15 11.07 8.82 -6.75
CA LEU A 15 10.70 8.18 -5.49
C LEU A 15 11.94 7.51 -4.92
N ASP A 16 12.25 7.79 -3.66
CA ASP A 16 13.27 7.07 -2.92
C ASP A 16 12.63 5.87 -2.23
N LEU A 17 13.05 4.67 -2.63
CA LEU A 17 12.58 3.41 -2.09
C LEU A 17 13.71 2.74 -1.31
N THR A 18 13.35 2.06 -0.23
CA THR A 18 14.25 1.17 0.50
C THR A 18 13.89 -0.27 0.18
N ILE A 19 14.85 -1.01 -0.36
CA ILE A 19 14.76 -2.43 -0.62
C ILE A 19 14.81 -3.18 0.71
N THR A 20 13.81 -4.01 0.97
CA THR A 20 13.74 -4.85 2.17
C THR A 20 14.11 -6.30 1.89
N ARG A 21 14.01 -6.73 0.62
CA ARG A 21 14.40 -8.05 0.15
C ARG A 21 14.71 -8.02 -1.35
N THR A 22 15.75 -8.72 -1.79
CA THR A 22 16.08 -8.90 -3.21
C THR A 22 15.87 -10.34 -3.64
N PHE A 23 15.61 -10.55 -4.93
CA PHE A 23 15.48 -11.87 -5.55
C PHE A 23 16.52 -12.08 -6.67
N GLY A 24 17.72 -11.53 -6.47
CA GLY A 24 18.84 -11.58 -7.40
C GLY A 24 19.86 -10.46 -7.13
N ASP A 25 20.94 -10.45 -7.90
CA ASP A 25 22.09 -9.53 -7.69
C ASP A 25 22.01 -8.28 -8.58
N HIS A 26 20.81 -7.74 -8.76
CA HIS A 26 20.57 -6.61 -9.68
C HIS A 26 20.96 -5.25 -9.10
N PHE A 27 20.92 -5.10 -7.77
CA PHE A 27 20.94 -3.79 -7.11
C PHE A 27 22.32 -3.42 -6.56
N TYR A 28 22.62 -2.12 -6.55
CA TYR A 28 23.87 -1.58 -6.01
C TYR A 28 23.84 -1.40 -4.49
N SER A 29 22.67 -1.04 -3.96
CA SER A 29 22.47 -0.71 -2.55
C SER A 29 21.02 -0.99 -2.14
N GLU A 30 20.75 -0.90 -0.84
CA GLU A 30 19.38 -0.98 -0.30
C GLU A 30 18.53 0.25 -0.64
N GLN A 31 19.15 1.39 -0.97
CA GLN A 31 18.42 2.57 -1.44
C GLN A 31 18.26 2.51 -2.95
N LEU A 32 17.04 2.74 -3.41
CA LEU A 32 16.63 2.61 -4.80
C LEU A 32 15.84 3.86 -5.22
N PRO A 33 16.53 4.89 -5.74
CA PRO A 33 15.86 6.00 -6.39
C PRO A 33 15.26 5.51 -7.71
N VAL A 34 13.98 5.79 -7.93
CA VAL A 34 13.26 5.42 -9.15
C VAL A 34 12.51 6.61 -9.75
N THR A 35 12.48 6.72 -11.07
CA THR A 35 11.68 7.75 -11.76
C THR A 35 10.36 7.17 -12.22
N ILE A 36 9.24 7.84 -11.93
CA ILE A 36 7.91 7.42 -12.38
C ILE A 36 7.74 7.80 -13.87
N GLU A 37 7.60 6.81 -14.74
CA GLU A 37 7.36 7.02 -16.17
C GLU A 37 5.87 7.06 -16.50
N LYS A 38 5.09 6.17 -15.88
CA LYS A 38 3.65 6.03 -16.13
C LYS A 38 2.93 5.62 -14.86
N ILE A 39 1.65 6.01 -14.74
CA ILE A 39 0.79 5.66 -13.61
C ILE A 39 -0.47 5.01 -14.14
N PHE A 40 -0.83 3.85 -13.59
CA PHE A 40 -2.08 3.15 -13.84
C PHE A 40 -2.99 3.31 -12.61
N ARG A 41 -4.20 3.82 -12.83
CA ARG A 41 -5.18 4.12 -11.76
C ARG A 41 -6.36 3.14 -11.73
N VAL A 42 -6.35 2.12 -12.58
CA VAL A 42 -7.43 1.13 -12.73
C VAL A 42 -7.28 -0.06 -11.77
N THR A 43 -6.24 -0.05 -10.94
CA THR A 43 -5.86 -1.14 -10.04
C THR A 43 -6.21 -0.82 -8.60
N GLN A 44 -6.31 -1.86 -7.75
CA GLN A 44 -6.66 -1.68 -6.34
C GLN A 44 -5.63 -0.84 -5.57
N SER A 45 -4.37 -0.92 -5.98
CA SER A 45 -3.25 -0.13 -5.46
C SER A 45 -2.65 0.75 -6.57
N PRO A 46 -1.93 1.83 -6.24
CA PRO A 46 -1.08 2.54 -7.19
C PRO A 46 -0.12 1.58 -7.90
N VAL A 47 -0.22 1.53 -9.24
CA VAL A 47 0.70 0.78 -10.10
C VAL A 47 1.39 1.76 -11.04
N MET A 48 2.70 1.66 -11.13
CA MET A 48 3.55 2.60 -11.87
C MET A 48 4.53 1.83 -12.75
N VAL A 49 4.87 2.39 -13.91
CA VAL A 49 6.12 2.02 -14.59
C VAL A 49 7.19 2.94 -14.05
N VAL A 50 8.30 2.36 -13.62
CA VAL A 50 9.43 3.10 -13.08
C VAL A 50 10.74 2.73 -13.77
N THR A 51 11.65 3.69 -13.86
CA THR A 51 13.01 3.50 -14.37
C THR A 51 14.01 3.65 -13.24
N PHE A 52 15.01 2.77 -13.19
CA PHE A 52 16.13 2.88 -12.26
C PHE A 52 17.39 2.17 -12.78
N ASP A 53 18.54 2.51 -12.22
CA ASP A 53 19.83 1.93 -12.60
C ASP A 53 20.11 0.62 -11.84
N THR A 54 20.55 -0.39 -12.59
CA THR A 54 21.05 -1.67 -12.05
C THR A 54 22.51 -1.86 -12.46
N ARG A 55 23.16 -2.88 -11.89
CA ARG A 55 24.53 -3.28 -12.27
C ARG A 55 24.73 -3.52 -13.76
N SER A 56 23.66 -3.85 -14.48
CA SER A 56 23.65 -4.16 -15.91
C SER A 56 23.17 -2.99 -16.78
N GLY A 57 22.90 -1.82 -16.18
CA GLY A 57 22.34 -0.64 -16.85
C GLY A 57 20.92 -0.30 -16.40
N PRO A 58 20.30 0.71 -17.02
CA PRO A 58 18.96 1.16 -16.67
C PRO A 58 17.91 0.10 -17.04
N VAL A 59 16.94 -0.11 -16.16
CA VAL A 59 15.82 -1.03 -16.36
C VAL A 59 14.49 -0.33 -16.14
N ASN A 60 13.48 -0.78 -16.88
CA ASN A 60 12.09 -0.43 -16.66
C ASN A 60 11.42 -1.56 -15.89
N ALA A 61 10.72 -1.23 -14.80
CA ALA A 61 9.98 -2.20 -14.00
C ALA A 61 8.57 -1.68 -13.68
N VAL A 62 7.72 -2.59 -13.21
CA VAL A 62 6.43 -2.24 -12.63
C VAL A 62 6.60 -2.15 -11.13
N LEU A 63 6.28 -0.97 -10.57
CA LEU A 63 6.20 -0.74 -9.13
C LEU A 63 4.73 -0.76 -8.71
N LYS A 64 4.40 -1.62 -7.75
CA LYS A 64 3.08 -1.69 -7.13
C LYS A 64 3.21 -1.31 -5.66
N LEU A 65 2.63 -0.17 -5.28
CA LEU A 65 2.68 0.32 -3.89
C LEU A 65 1.33 0.16 -3.21
N TYR A 66 1.35 -0.47 -2.05
CA TYR A 66 0.17 -0.72 -1.22
C TYR A 66 -0.02 0.39 -0.19
N ASP A 67 -0.26 1.60 -0.70
CA ASP A 67 -0.50 2.80 0.12
C ASP A 67 -2.01 2.96 0.41
N ARG A 68 -2.41 2.78 1.67
CA ARG A 68 -3.82 2.88 2.12
C ARG A 68 -4.49 4.21 1.79
N ARG A 69 -3.71 5.27 1.56
CA ARG A 69 -4.21 6.63 1.31
C ARG A 69 -4.60 6.86 -0.13
N PHE A 70 -4.02 6.08 -1.06
CA PHE A 70 -4.14 6.30 -2.50
C PHE A 70 -4.62 5.07 -3.28
N GLY A 71 -5.25 4.10 -2.61
CA GLY A 71 -5.87 2.92 -3.24
C GLY A 71 -7.33 3.19 -3.66
N PRO A 72 -7.62 3.42 -4.94
CA PRO A 72 -8.96 3.88 -5.38
C PRO A 72 -10.06 2.85 -5.15
N ASN A 73 -9.74 1.54 -5.23
CA ASN A 73 -10.73 0.48 -5.00
C ASN A 73 -10.79 0.00 -3.55
N PHE A 74 -9.93 0.51 -2.67
CA PHE A 74 -9.97 0.17 -1.25
C PHE A 74 -10.74 1.19 -0.41
N ARG A 75 -10.68 2.47 -0.80
CA ARG A 75 -11.28 3.57 -0.04
C ARG A 75 -12.69 3.89 -0.53
N THR A 76 -13.66 3.18 0.00
CA THR A 76 -15.08 3.50 -0.17
C THR A 76 -15.72 3.86 1.16
N ILE A 77 -16.78 4.67 1.12
CA ILE A 77 -17.72 4.87 2.21
C ILE A 77 -19.10 4.82 1.55
N GLU A 78 -19.96 3.91 2.01
CA GLU A 78 -21.27 3.65 1.40
C GLU A 78 -21.16 3.38 -0.12
N GLY A 79 -20.10 2.66 -0.52
CA GLY A 79 -19.85 2.31 -1.92
C GLY A 79 -19.39 3.46 -2.82
N LYS A 80 -19.12 4.65 -2.26
CA LYS A 80 -18.57 5.80 -3.00
C LYS A 80 -17.11 6.00 -2.64
N TYR A 81 -16.28 6.34 -3.63
CA TYR A 81 -14.88 6.65 -3.39
C TYR A 81 -14.72 7.78 -2.37
N SER A 82 -13.93 7.53 -1.33
CA SER A 82 -13.63 8.48 -0.26
C SER A 82 -12.14 8.87 -0.30
N PRO A 83 -11.80 10.07 -0.80
CA PRO A 83 -10.42 10.53 -0.82
C PRO A 83 -9.86 10.64 0.60
N HIS A 84 -8.63 10.17 0.79
CA HIS A 84 -7.91 10.39 2.04
C HIS A 84 -7.64 11.88 2.27
N THR A 85 -7.73 12.33 3.52
CA THR A 85 -7.41 13.69 3.95
C THR A 85 -6.37 13.71 5.05
N SER A 86 -5.74 14.86 5.31
CA SER A 86 -4.81 15.00 6.44
C SER A 86 -5.49 14.79 7.80
N GLU A 87 -6.80 15.02 7.88
CA GLU A 87 -7.59 14.78 9.09
C GLU A 87 -7.72 13.28 9.38
N ASP A 88 -7.96 12.46 8.35
CA ASP A 88 -8.03 11.00 8.49
C ASP A 88 -6.69 10.43 8.98
N GLU A 89 -5.57 10.95 8.45
CA GLU A 89 -4.23 10.59 8.92
C GLU A 89 -4.03 10.94 10.40
N ALA A 90 -4.40 12.16 10.81
CA ALA A 90 -4.25 12.61 12.18
C ALA A 90 -5.11 11.77 13.15
N ILE A 91 -6.34 11.43 12.76
CA ILE A 91 -7.24 10.56 13.53
C ILE A 91 -6.61 9.19 13.73
N TRP A 92 -6.11 8.57 12.66
CA TRP A 92 -5.46 7.27 12.74
C TRP A 92 -4.20 7.30 13.61
N GLN A 93 -3.33 8.29 13.43
CA GLN A 93 -2.11 8.44 14.22
C GLN A 93 -2.40 8.66 15.71
N GLU A 94 -3.41 9.48 16.04
CA GLU A 94 -3.87 9.64 17.42
C GLU A 94 -4.37 8.32 18.01
N TYR A 95 -5.19 7.57 17.26
CA TYR A 95 -5.73 6.28 17.68
C TYR A 95 -4.63 5.26 18.00
N VAL A 96 -3.61 5.18 17.13
CA VAL A 96 -2.42 4.35 17.35
C VAL A 96 -1.64 4.82 18.57
N ARG A 97 -1.38 6.12 18.70
CA ARG A 97 -0.62 6.68 19.83
C ARG A 97 -1.33 6.49 21.17
N LYS A 98 -2.66 6.47 21.18
CA LYS A 98 -3.47 6.12 22.37
C LYS A 98 -3.45 4.63 22.70
N GLY A 99 -2.76 3.80 21.91
CA GLY A 99 -2.65 2.35 22.14
C GLY A 99 -3.94 1.58 21.82
N MET A 100 -4.88 2.18 21.08
CA MET A 100 -6.18 1.57 20.80
C MET A 100 -6.15 0.64 19.58
N ALA A 101 -5.14 0.76 18.71
CA ALA A 101 -5.02 -0.02 17.49
C ALA A 101 -4.90 -1.54 17.70
N PRO A 102 -4.08 -2.06 18.65
CA PRO A 102 -3.96 -3.51 18.83
C PRO A 102 -5.28 -4.19 19.20
N GLU A 103 -6.02 -3.65 20.18
CA GLU A 103 -7.32 -4.21 20.60
C GLU A 103 -8.32 -4.24 19.43
N PHE A 104 -8.37 -3.17 18.64
CA PHE A 104 -9.19 -3.12 17.45
C PHE A 104 -8.81 -4.18 16.41
N LEU A 105 -7.51 -4.33 16.13
CA LEU A 105 -7.03 -5.30 15.14
C LEU A 105 -7.31 -6.75 15.58
N ASP A 106 -7.12 -7.05 16.87
CA ASP A 106 -7.43 -8.37 17.43
C ASP A 106 -8.93 -8.68 17.34
N ARG A 107 -9.78 -7.69 17.67
CA ARG A 107 -11.24 -7.82 17.55
C ARG A 107 -11.65 -8.07 16.09
N MET A 108 -11.10 -7.31 15.16
CA MET A 108 -11.35 -7.46 13.73
C MET A 108 -10.92 -8.84 13.22
N GLU A 109 -9.79 -9.39 13.67
CA GLU A 109 -9.38 -10.75 13.31
C GLU A 109 -10.37 -11.81 13.82
N GLN A 110 -10.88 -11.65 15.05
CA GLN A 110 -11.90 -12.54 15.61
C GLN A 110 -13.21 -12.46 14.85
N GLU A 111 -13.67 -11.25 14.51
CA GLU A 111 -14.88 -11.00 13.71
C GLU A 111 -14.76 -11.63 12.32
N GLN A 112 -13.61 -11.49 11.66
CA GLN A 112 -13.35 -12.12 10.36
C GLN A 112 -13.34 -13.65 10.43
N ALA A 113 -12.81 -14.24 11.51
CA ALA A 113 -12.70 -15.70 11.65
C ALA A 113 -14.07 -16.41 11.72
N VAL A 114 -15.12 -15.72 12.17
CA VAL A 114 -16.48 -16.27 12.28
C VAL A 114 -17.42 -15.77 11.18
N SER A 115 -16.97 -14.84 10.34
CA SER A 115 -17.80 -14.25 9.29
C SER A 115 -17.95 -15.17 8.08
N LEU A 116 -19.18 -15.24 7.54
CA LEU A 116 -19.45 -15.93 6.27
C LEU A 116 -18.95 -15.14 5.06
N PHE A 117 -18.79 -13.82 5.19
CA PHE A 117 -18.34 -12.93 4.12
C PHE A 117 -17.17 -12.06 4.60
N PRO A 118 -16.19 -11.75 3.74
CA PRO A 118 -15.09 -10.88 4.12
C PRO A 118 -15.60 -9.46 4.37
N TRP A 119 -15.29 -8.91 5.53
CA TRP A 119 -15.66 -7.54 5.89
C TRP A 119 -14.80 -6.55 5.09
N SER A 120 -15.46 -5.59 4.48
CA SER A 120 -14.87 -4.46 3.78
C SER A 120 -14.46 -3.36 4.78
N PRO A 121 -13.60 -2.41 4.36
CA PRO A 121 -13.34 -1.20 5.16
C PRO A 121 -14.61 -0.43 5.55
N ASP A 122 -15.58 -0.31 4.64
CA ASP A 122 -16.84 0.41 4.84
C ASP A 122 -17.64 -0.13 6.04
N ASP A 123 -17.55 -1.44 6.33
CA ASP A 123 -18.27 -2.07 7.45
C ASP A 123 -17.79 -1.57 8.83
N TYR A 124 -16.61 -0.96 8.90
CA TYR A 124 -16.04 -0.37 10.12
C TYR A 124 -16.18 1.15 10.14
N TYR A 125 -16.80 1.75 9.12
CA TYR A 125 -17.01 3.19 9.07
C TYR A 125 -18.20 3.61 9.92
N GLU A 126 -17.96 4.55 10.82
CA GLU A 126 -18.98 5.33 11.51
C GLU A 126 -18.49 6.79 11.52
N ASP A 127 -19.41 7.75 11.40
CA ASP A 127 -19.11 9.19 11.47
C ASP A 127 -18.82 9.65 12.91
N SER A 128 -17.89 8.95 13.55
CA SER A 128 -17.37 9.18 14.89
C SER A 128 -15.83 9.18 14.82
N TRP A 129 -15.17 9.81 15.81
CA TRP A 129 -13.71 9.81 15.86
C TRP A 129 -13.13 8.39 15.88
N VAL A 130 -13.77 7.47 16.63
CA VAL A 130 -13.37 6.05 16.69
C VAL A 130 -13.65 5.33 15.39
N GLY A 131 -14.84 5.50 14.80
CA GLY A 131 -15.23 4.85 13.55
C GLY A 131 -14.31 5.22 12.39
N ARG A 132 -13.99 6.51 12.24
CA ARG A 132 -13.02 6.98 11.24
C ARG A 132 -11.62 6.39 11.44
N ALA A 133 -11.17 6.26 12.69
CA ALA A 133 -9.89 5.62 12.99
C ALA A 133 -9.90 4.11 12.66
N GLN A 134 -10.98 3.41 13.01
CA GLN A 134 -11.14 1.98 12.73
C GLN A 134 -11.23 1.70 11.23
N TYR A 135 -11.91 2.57 10.47
CA TYR A 135 -11.90 2.56 9.01
C TYR A 135 -10.47 2.66 8.44
N GLU A 136 -9.67 3.64 8.87
CA GLU A 136 -8.26 3.77 8.44
C GLU A 136 -7.40 2.56 8.86
N GLY A 137 -7.63 2.02 10.06
CA GLY A 137 -6.97 0.80 10.52
C GLY A 137 -7.33 -0.43 9.68
N ARG A 138 -8.59 -0.59 9.29
CA ARG A 138 -9.03 -1.68 8.40
C ARG A 138 -8.46 -1.52 6.99
N LEU A 139 -8.37 -0.30 6.47
CA LEU A 139 -7.66 -0.01 5.22
C LEU A 139 -6.18 -0.39 5.31
N GLN A 140 -5.51 -0.03 6.42
CA GLN A 140 -4.11 -0.41 6.66
C GLN A 140 -3.95 -1.93 6.66
N ARG A 141 -4.83 -2.65 7.36
CA ARG A 141 -4.80 -4.13 7.35
C ARG A 141 -5.01 -4.67 5.94
N ARG A 142 -5.99 -4.13 5.20
CA ARG A 142 -6.32 -4.60 3.86
C ARG A 142 -5.14 -4.50 2.90
N VAL A 143 -4.41 -3.38 2.93
CA VAL A 143 -3.26 -3.20 2.05
C VAL A 143 -2.10 -4.15 2.41
N LEU A 144 -1.91 -4.44 3.70
CA LEU A 144 -0.92 -5.43 4.16
C LEU A 144 -1.30 -6.86 3.73
N GLU A 145 -2.56 -7.26 3.91
CA GLU A 145 -3.07 -8.56 3.42
C GLU A 145 -2.81 -8.74 1.91
N CYS A 146 -2.97 -7.68 1.11
CA CYS A 146 -2.69 -7.74 -0.32
C CYS A 146 -1.20 -7.86 -0.64
N VAL A 147 -0.31 -7.13 0.06
CA VAL A 147 1.15 -7.31 -0.05
C VAL A 147 1.52 -8.74 0.27
N ASP A 148 1.08 -9.26 1.41
CA ASP A 148 1.45 -10.59 1.89
C ASP A 148 0.95 -11.67 0.93
N THR A 149 -0.28 -11.52 0.45
CA THR A 149 -0.86 -12.45 -0.54
C THR A 149 -0.10 -12.42 -1.85
N GLU A 150 0.21 -11.24 -2.39
CA GLU A 150 0.92 -11.14 -3.67
C GLU A 150 2.35 -11.68 -3.54
N THR A 151 3.09 -11.28 -2.51
CA THR A 151 4.46 -11.73 -2.30
C THR A 151 4.53 -13.25 -2.07
N ALA A 152 3.66 -13.81 -1.24
CA ALA A 152 3.57 -15.26 -1.04
C ALA A 152 3.14 -16.00 -2.32
N THR A 153 2.37 -15.37 -3.20
CA THR A 153 2.01 -15.95 -4.50
C THR A 153 3.22 -16.03 -5.43
N TYR A 154 4.00 -14.95 -5.54
CA TYR A 154 5.23 -14.94 -6.34
C TYR A 154 6.27 -15.96 -5.82
N GLU A 155 6.39 -16.09 -4.49
CA GLU A 155 7.27 -17.10 -3.87
C GLU A 155 6.84 -18.54 -4.19
N ARG A 156 5.55 -18.84 -4.27
CA ARG A 156 5.06 -20.18 -4.64
C ARG A 156 5.15 -20.46 -6.14
N LEU A 157 5.21 -19.42 -6.96
CA LEU A 157 5.23 -19.51 -8.42
C LEU A 157 6.62 -19.19 -9.01
N THR A 158 7.70 -19.45 -8.26
CA THR A 158 9.07 -19.14 -8.70
C THR A 158 9.39 -19.72 -10.07
N ASP A 159 8.99 -20.96 -10.35
CA ASP A 159 9.25 -21.64 -11.63
C ASP A 159 8.52 -21.01 -12.82
N LEU A 160 7.48 -20.21 -12.58
CA LEU A 160 6.71 -19.53 -13.64
C LEU A 160 7.22 -18.11 -13.92
N GLN A 161 8.04 -17.55 -13.02
CA GLN A 161 8.56 -16.19 -13.16
C GLN A 161 9.50 -16.06 -14.35
N GLY A 162 9.38 -14.95 -15.08
CA GLY A 162 10.16 -14.66 -16.29
C GLY A 162 9.70 -15.42 -17.54
N THR A 163 8.80 -16.40 -17.41
CA THR A 163 8.24 -17.17 -18.53
C THR A 163 6.75 -16.91 -18.70
N TYR A 164 5.96 -17.13 -17.65
CA TYR A 164 4.49 -17.02 -17.70
C TYR A 164 3.97 -15.86 -16.85
N ILE A 165 4.70 -15.48 -15.81
CA ILE A 165 4.40 -14.31 -14.99
C ILE A 165 5.63 -13.41 -14.89
N PRO A 166 5.47 -12.12 -14.54
CA PRO A 166 6.61 -11.22 -14.32
C PRO A 166 7.60 -11.78 -13.28
N THR A 167 8.85 -11.31 -13.35
CA THR A 167 9.85 -11.60 -12.33
C THR A 167 9.75 -10.58 -11.21
N MET A 168 9.63 -11.03 -9.97
CA MET A 168 9.75 -10.19 -8.78
C MET A 168 11.23 -9.82 -8.60
N LEU A 169 11.56 -8.54 -8.69
CA LEU A 169 12.95 -8.09 -8.51
C LEU A 169 13.30 -7.86 -7.04
N ALA A 170 12.41 -7.20 -6.30
CA ALA A 170 12.62 -6.83 -4.92
C ALA A 170 11.30 -6.55 -4.19
N HIS A 171 11.33 -6.68 -2.87
CA HIS A 171 10.37 -6.01 -1.99
C HIS A 171 10.95 -4.65 -1.59
N VAL A 172 10.08 -3.64 -1.58
CA VAL A 172 10.46 -2.27 -1.30
C VAL A 172 9.48 -1.63 -0.32
N TYR A 173 9.99 -0.67 0.42
CA TYR A 173 9.22 0.22 1.28
C TYR A 173 9.50 1.66 0.86
N MET A 174 8.47 2.50 0.88
CA MET A 174 8.63 3.93 0.66
C MET A 174 8.58 4.62 2.02
N SER A 175 9.75 5.04 2.50
CA SER A 175 9.83 5.91 3.66
C SER A 175 9.26 7.27 3.27
N GLN A 176 8.10 7.63 3.78
CA GLN A 176 7.76 9.05 3.79
C GLN A 176 8.50 9.72 4.94
N PRO A 177 9.03 10.94 4.75
CA PRO A 177 9.24 11.79 5.90
C PRO A 177 7.87 11.94 6.58
N LEU A 178 7.82 11.68 7.88
CA LEU A 178 6.71 12.16 8.70
C LEU A 178 6.58 13.66 8.37
N PRO A 179 5.40 14.16 8.00
CA PRO A 179 5.24 15.61 7.94
C PRO A 179 5.58 16.15 9.33
N ASP A 180 6.47 17.15 9.37
CA ASP A 180 6.81 17.90 10.59
C ASP A 180 5.53 18.43 11.28
#